data_AF-A0A9W6U2H9-F1
#
_entry.id   AF-A0A9W6U2H9-F1
#
_cell.length_a   1.000
_cell.length_b   1.000
_cell.length_c   1.000
_cell.angle_alpha   90.00
_cell.angle_beta   90.00
_cell.angle_gamma   90.00
#
_symmetry.space_group_name_H-M   'P 1'
#
loop_
_entity.id
_entity.type
_entity.pdbx_description
1 polymer ?
#
loop_
_entity_poly.entity_id
_entity_poly.type
_entity_poly.pdbx_seq_one_letter_code
_entity_poly.pdbx_strand_id
1 'polypeptide(L)'
;MTTSKTADEIRGVMDALKLEVIASYFDQDDDEIDPYVVCEGVSVTAFNEYVGDGEGLRIPLRFLALYDGRLVIVELPTEVHESTARKFESKFLRAAGNEDEVAQKGSMTARRAANPNKEADATFGPMGSTPNQTPAPAPRTIADWVTLAVEVGRSQSWASLVEAAEWWCNYGGIQYILLLKISPQGVQMRYALYDIAVLGILPAPTASGTVYRRTRDQPGVNVTFDMRRILSIPADQALPTGVNATAVVDLRTVMNLVIRSLR
;
A
#
# COMPACT_ATOMS: atom_id res chain seq x y z
N MET A 1 1.51 -0.82 -36.15
CA MET A 1 0.72 -1.03 -34.92
C MET A 1 0.95 -2.46 -34.50
N THR A 2 1.73 -2.68 -33.45
CA THR A 2 1.78 -3.97 -32.75
C THR A 2 0.44 -4.17 -32.04
N THR A 3 -0.17 -5.34 -32.21
CA THR A 3 -1.40 -5.72 -31.50
C THR A 3 -1.13 -5.78 -30.00
N SER A 4 -2.04 -5.23 -29.18
CA SER A 4 -1.98 -5.38 -27.72
C SER A 4 -2.02 -6.85 -27.34
N LYS A 5 -1.26 -7.22 -26.32
CA LYS A 5 -1.33 -8.55 -25.72
C LYS A 5 -2.71 -8.84 -25.13
N THR A 6 -3.11 -10.10 -25.16
CA THR A 6 -4.29 -10.62 -24.44
C THR A 6 -3.92 -11.10 -23.03
N ALA A 7 -4.92 -11.34 -22.18
CA ALA A 7 -4.71 -11.90 -20.84
C ALA A 7 -4.05 -13.30 -20.87
N ASP A 8 -4.39 -14.13 -21.86
CA ASP A 8 -3.80 -15.47 -22.03
C ASP A 8 -2.32 -15.39 -22.44
N GLU A 9 -1.96 -14.44 -23.30
CA GLU A 9 -0.55 -14.20 -23.65
C GLU A 9 0.25 -13.70 -22.45
N ILE A 10 -0.34 -12.84 -21.60
CA ILE A 10 0.27 -12.40 -20.34
C ILE A 10 0.50 -13.61 -19.43
N ARG A 11 -0.52 -14.47 -19.26
CA ARG A 11 -0.42 -15.69 -18.45
C ARG A 11 0.71 -16.60 -18.94
N GLY A 12 0.80 -16.82 -20.25
CA GLY A 12 1.88 -17.60 -20.86
C GLY A 12 3.27 -17.03 -20.59
N VAL A 13 3.44 -15.70 -20.65
CA VAL A 13 4.72 -15.05 -20.28
C VAL A 13 5.01 -15.23 -18.79
N MET A 14 4.01 -14.98 -17.94
CA MET A 14 4.14 -15.09 -16.48
C MET A 14 4.47 -16.52 -16.04
N ASP A 15 3.94 -17.55 -16.71
CA ASP A 15 4.25 -18.96 -16.44
C ASP A 15 5.66 -19.34 -16.93
N ALA A 16 6.13 -18.73 -18.01
CA ALA A 16 7.49 -18.94 -18.52
C ALA A 16 8.58 -18.24 -17.68
N LEU A 17 8.22 -17.32 -16.77
CA LEU A 17 9.17 -16.63 -15.91
C LEU A 17 9.95 -17.62 -15.03
N LYS A 18 11.26 -17.41 -14.96
CA LYS A 18 12.14 -18.11 -14.00
C LYS A 18 12.23 -17.25 -12.73
N LEU A 19 11.52 -17.66 -11.67
CA LEU A 19 11.47 -16.89 -10.42
C LEU A 19 12.86 -16.70 -9.79
N GLU A 20 13.79 -17.63 -10.00
CA GLU A 20 15.19 -17.49 -9.57
C GLU A 20 15.92 -16.32 -10.24
N VAL A 21 15.63 -16.04 -11.51
CA VAL A 21 16.22 -14.89 -12.24
C VAL A 21 15.64 -13.58 -11.70
N ILE A 22 14.33 -13.55 -11.43
CA ILE A 22 13.66 -12.37 -10.87
C ILE A 22 14.12 -12.13 -9.43
N ALA A 23 14.23 -13.18 -8.62
CA ALA A 23 14.79 -13.09 -7.28
C ALA A 23 16.21 -12.54 -7.31
N SER A 24 17.08 -13.07 -8.18
CA SER A 24 18.44 -12.55 -8.36
C SER A 24 18.48 -11.10 -8.85
N TYR A 25 17.47 -10.65 -9.61
CA TYR A 25 17.37 -9.25 -10.04
C TYR A 25 17.10 -8.32 -8.86
N PHE A 26 16.26 -8.72 -7.90
CA PHE A 26 15.95 -7.93 -6.70
C PHE A 26 16.86 -8.19 -5.49
N ASP A 27 17.70 -9.22 -5.55
CA ASP A 27 18.71 -9.57 -4.55
C ASP A 27 20.03 -8.84 -4.83
N GLN A 28 19.93 -7.52 -4.97
CA GLN A 28 21.09 -6.63 -5.06
C GLN A 28 21.21 -5.83 -3.75
N ASP A 29 22.42 -5.38 -3.43
CA ASP A 29 22.66 -4.54 -2.26
C ASP A 29 22.05 -3.12 -2.39
N ASP A 30 21.48 -2.79 -3.54
CA ASP A 30 20.77 -1.55 -3.83
C ASP A 30 19.30 -1.65 -3.36
N ASP A 31 18.76 -0.56 -2.82
CA ASP A 31 17.32 -0.42 -2.55
C ASP A 31 16.60 0.49 -3.55
N GLU A 32 17.26 1.07 -4.53
CA GLU A 32 16.61 1.85 -5.59
C GLU A 32 16.57 1.04 -6.89
N ILE A 33 16.07 -0.20 -6.82
CA ILE A 33 15.99 -1.09 -7.97
C ILE A 33 14.79 -0.72 -8.83
N ASP A 34 15.04 -0.55 -10.13
CA ASP A 34 13.99 -0.34 -11.14
C ASP A 34 13.05 -1.55 -11.22
N PRO A 35 11.79 -1.38 -11.64
CA PRO A 35 10.89 -2.51 -11.86
C PRO A 35 11.41 -3.48 -12.94
N TYR A 36 11.26 -4.78 -12.70
CA TYR A 36 11.57 -5.80 -13.69
C TYR A 36 10.50 -5.84 -14.78
N VAL A 37 10.86 -5.49 -16.02
CA VAL A 37 9.92 -5.52 -17.16
C VAL A 37 9.64 -6.96 -17.56
N VAL A 38 8.39 -7.39 -17.40
CA VAL A 38 7.91 -8.73 -17.79
C VAL A 38 7.65 -8.75 -19.29
N CYS A 39 6.81 -7.84 -19.77
CA CYS A 39 6.51 -7.70 -21.18
C CYS A 39 5.89 -6.34 -21.52
N GLU A 40 5.96 -5.97 -22.80
CA GLU A 40 5.42 -4.73 -23.34
C GLU A 40 4.16 -4.98 -24.19
N GLY A 41 3.46 -3.90 -24.55
CA GLY A 41 2.26 -3.95 -25.38
C GLY A 41 1.04 -4.45 -24.62
N VAL A 42 0.97 -4.23 -23.31
CA VAL A 42 -0.13 -4.64 -22.44
C VAL A 42 -1.11 -3.47 -22.28
N SER A 43 -2.36 -3.65 -22.72
CA SER A 43 -3.42 -2.67 -22.42
C SER A 43 -3.92 -2.80 -20.97
N VAL A 44 -4.53 -1.74 -20.44
CA VAL A 44 -5.20 -1.76 -19.13
C VAL A 44 -6.26 -2.87 -19.08
N THR A 45 -7.03 -3.06 -20.16
CA THR A 45 -8.05 -4.11 -20.24
C THR A 45 -7.43 -5.49 -20.11
N ALA A 46 -6.38 -5.79 -20.87
CA ALA A 46 -5.70 -7.08 -20.82
C ALA A 46 -5.03 -7.34 -19.47
N PHE A 47 -4.43 -6.31 -18.87
CA PHE A 47 -3.88 -6.40 -17.51
C PHE A 47 -4.98 -6.71 -16.49
N ASN A 48 -6.08 -5.95 -16.50
CA ASN A 48 -7.19 -6.14 -15.56
C ASN A 48 -7.87 -7.50 -15.72
N GLU A 49 -7.97 -8.01 -16.94
CA GLU A 49 -8.48 -9.35 -17.24
C GLU A 49 -7.53 -10.45 -16.76
N TYR A 50 -6.21 -10.27 -16.94
CA TYR A 50 -5.21 -11.22 -16.42
C TYR A 50 -5.23 -11.30 -14.89
N VAL A 51 -5.24 -10.15 -14.21
CA VAL A 51 -5.17 -10.11 -12.74
C VAL A 51 -6.50 -10.48 -12.07
N GLY A 52 -7.63 -10.27 -12.75
CA GLY A 52 -8.96 -10.63 -12.26
C GLY A 52 -9.33 -9.96 -10.92
N ASP A 53 -9.53 -10.77 -9.89
CA ASP A 53 -9.76 -10.34 -8.50
C ASP A 53 -8.50 -10.36 -7.63
N GLY A 54 -7.34 -10.71 -8.20
CA GLY A 54 -6.05 -10.80 -7.52
C GLY A 54 -5.72 -12.19 -6.98
N GLU A 55 -6.69 -13.11 -6.96
CA GLU A 55 -6.52 -14.44 -6.38
C GLU A 55 -5.80 -15.41 -7.32
N GLY A 56 -4.98 -16.30 -6.74
CA GLY A 56 -4.30 -17.37 -7.48
C GLY A 56 -3.22 -16.90 -8.47
N LEU A 57 -2.83 -15.63 -8.44
CA LEU A 57 -1.73 -15.12 -9.25
C LEU A 57 -0.40 -15.70 -8.78
N ARG A 58 0.47 -16.05 -9.74
CA ARG A 58 1.83 -16.53 -9.46
C ARG A 58 2.66 -15.50 -8.70
N ILE A 59 2.45 -14.22 -9.01
CA ILE A 59 2.98 -13.07 -8.30
C ILE A 59 1.78 -12.23 -7.87
N PRO A 60 1.57 -11.98 -6.56
CA PRO A 60 0.44 -11.21 -6.07
C PRO A 60 0.34 -9.82 -6.70
N LEU A 61 -0.88 -9.29 -6.87
CA LEU A 61 -1.13 -8.02 -7.56
C LEU A 61 -0.39 -6.84 -6.93
N ARG A 62 -0.20 -6.81 -5.61
CA ARG A 62 0.57 -5.76 -4.92
C ARG A 62 2.02 -5.61 -5.39
N PHE A 63 2.56 -6.64 -6.05
CA PHE A 63 3.91 -6.65 -6.62
C PHE A 63 3.94 -6.41 -8.14
N LEU A 64 2.79 -6.17 -8.76
CA LEU A 64 2.66 -5.92 -10.19
C LEU A 64 2.20 -4.49 -10.46
N ALA A 65 2.72 -3.91 -11.53
CA ALA A 65 2.24 -2.63 -12.04
C ALA A 65 2.19 -2.62 -13.57
N LEU A 66 1.40 -1.70 -14.11
CA LEU A 66 1.33 -1.43 -15.55
C LEU A 66 1.75 0.02 -15.79
N TYR A 67 2.92 0.19 -16.43
CA TYR A 67 3.49 1.50 -16.74
C TYR A 67 3.65 1.68 -18.24
N ASP A 68 2.87 2.59 -18.82
CA ASP A 68 2.94 2.93 -20.25
C ASP A 68 2.93 1.67 -21.16
N GLY A 69 1.99 0.77 -20.88
CA GLY A 69 1.85 -0.48 -21.63
C GLY A 69 2.87 -1.57 -21.30
N ARG A 70 3.70 -1.38 -20.28
CA ARG A 70 4.67 -2.38 -19.79
C ARG A 70 4.18 -3.00 -18.48
N LEU A 71 3.93 -4.31 -18.51
CA LEU A 71 3.71 -5.08 -17.29
C LEU A 71 5.06 -5.26 -16.61
N VAL A 72 5.13 -4.86 -15.35
CA VAL A 72 6.35 -4.96 -14.54
C VAL A 72 6.08 -5.65 -13.21
N ILE A 73 7.13 -6.23 -12.65
CA ILE A 73 7.19 -6.61 -11.25
C ILE A 73 7.94 -5.51 -10.53
N VAL A 74 7.34 -4.88 -9.52
CA VAL A 74 7.97 -3.75 -8.80
C VAL A 74 8.92 -4.24 -7.70
N GLU A 75 8.58 -5.35 -7.05
CA GLU A 75 9.46 -6.10 -6.14
C GLU A 75 8.92 -7.52 -5.92
N LEU A 76 9.59 -8.32 -5.10
CA LEU A 76 9.10 -9.62 -4.65
C LEU A 76 8.83 -9.60 -3.14
N PRO A 77 7.90 -10.43 -2.64
CA PRO A 77 7.64 -10.54 -1.21
C PRO A 77 8.91 -10.95 -0.46
N THR A 78 9.21 -10.23 0.61
CA THR A 78 10.27 -10.58 1.56
C THR A 78 9.72 -10.59 2.97
N GLU A 79 10.33 -11.35 3.86
CA GLU A 79 9.92 -11.38 5.27
C GLU A 79 9.91 -9.96 5.91
N VAL A 80 10.86 -9.12 5.51
CA VAL A 80 10.95 -7.72 5.97
C VAL A 80 9.75 -6.91 5.50
N HIS A 81 9.40 -7.01 4.21
CA HIS A 81 8.24 -6.33 3.64
C HIS A 81 6.96 -6.76 4.37
N GLU A 82 6.68 -8.07 4.42
CA GLU A 82 5.45 -8.61 5.04
C GLU A 82 5.36 -8.28 6.54
N SER A 83 6.48 -8.38 7.24
CA SER A 83 6.52 -8.03 8.66
C SER A 83 6.27 -6.53 8.86
N THR A 84 6.78 -5.67 7.99
CA THR A 84 6.56 -4.22 8.09
C THR A 84 5.10 -3.85 7.97
N ALA A 85 4.40 -4.34 6.94
CA ALA A 85 2.97 -4.11 6.76
C ALA A 85 2.17 -4.59 7.99
N ARG A 86 2.39 -5.84 8.42
CA ARG A 86 1.71 -6.42 9.59
C ARG A 86 2.01 -5.70 10.90
N LYS A 87 3.25 -5.27 11.13
CA LYS A 87 3.61 -4.54 12.36
C LYS A 87 3.04 -3.13 12.35
N PHE A 88 2.97 -2.47 11.19
CA PHE A 88 2.28 -1.19 11.08
C PHE A 88 0.80 -1.36 11.38
N GLU A 89 0.12 -2.30 10.72
CA GLU A 89 -1.30 -2.62 10.92
C GLU A 89 -1.63 -2.83 12.41
N SER A 90 -0.90 -3.72 13.08
CA SER A 90 -1.09 -3.98 14.52
C SER A 90 -0.93 -2.73 15.39
N LYS A 91 -0.02 -1.81 15.04
CA LYS A 91 0.18 -0.57 15.80
C LYS A 91 -0.86 0.48 15.49
N PHE A 92 -1.31 0.56 14.24
CA PHE A 92 -2.39 1.44 13.83
C PHE A 92 -3.71 1.05 14.51
N LEU A 93 -4.11 -0.22 14.45
CA LEU A 93 -5.34 -0.72 15.10
C LEU A 93 -5.33 -0.51 16.61
N ARG A 94 -4.19 -0.79 17.26
CA ARG A 94 -4.03 -0.49 18.70
C ARG A 94 -4.13 1.02 18.98
N ALA A 95 -3.56 1.86 18.12
CA ALA A 95 -3.61 3.31 18.28
C ALA A 95 -5.01 3.88 18.03
N ALA A 96 -5.83 3.22 17.21
CA ALA A 96 -7.24 3.55 17.00
C ALA A 96 -8.08 3.38 18.28
N GLY A 97 -7.62 2.58 19.25
CA GLY A 97 -8.27 2.40 20.56
C GLY A 97 -9.34 1.32 20.57
N ASN A 98 -10.09 1.17 19.48
CA ASN A 98 -11.02 0.07 19.25
C ASN A 98 -10.83 -0.45 17.81
N GLU A 99 -10.21 -1.61 17.67
CA GLU A 99 -9.88 -2.21 16.37
C GLU A 99 -11.10 -2.77 15.64
N ASP A 100 -12.17 -3.13 16.37
CA ASP A 100 -13.39 -3.69 15.80
C ASP A 100 -14.17 -2.69 14.93
N GLU A 101 -13.86 -1.39 15.05
CA GLU A 101 -14.48 -0.30 14.31
C GLU A 101 -13.73 0.06 13.02
N VAL A 102 -12.54 -0.51 12.80
CA VAL A 102 -11.69 -0.23 11.64
C VAL A 102 -11.70 -1.44 10.70
N ALA A 103 -12.25 -1.26 9.50
CA ALA A 103 -12.23 -2.31 8.50
C ALA A 103 -10.81 -2.48 7.95
N GLN A 104 -10.22 -3.65 8.16
CA GLN A 104 -9.01 -4.09 7.47
C GLN A 104 -9.43 -4.72 6.15
N LYS A 105 -8.93 -4.19 5.02
CA LYS A 105 -9.34 -4.67 3.70
C LYS A 105 -8.34 -5.64 3.06
N GLY A 106 -7.16 -5.82 3.66
CA GLY A 106 -6.17 -6.83 3.26
C GLY A 106 -5.85 -6.79 1.77
N SER A 107 -5.80 -7.96 1.12
CA SER A 107 -5.57 -8.16 -0.32
C SER A 107 -6.75 -7.79 -1.22
N MET A 108 -7.46 -6.70 -0.90
CA MET A 108 -8.55 -6.21 -1.73
C MET A 108 -8.01 -5.61 -3.03
N THR A 109 -8.50 -6.13 -4.16
CA THR A 109 -8.25 -5.53 -5.48
C THR A 109 -9.06 -4.24 -5.67
N ALA A 110 -8.36 -3.12 -5.63
CA ALA A 110 -8.89 -1.79 -5.86
C ALA A 110 -9.05 -1.50 -7.36
N ARG A 111 -10.23 -0.98 -7.73
CA ARG A 111 -10.62 -0.76 -9.14
C ARG A 111 -10.96 0.70 -9.44
N ARG A 112 -10.46 1.18 -10.57
CA ARG A 112 -10.76 2.49 -11.14
C ARG A 112 -11.05 2.31 -12.64
N ALA A 113 -12.12 2.93 -13.13
CA ALA A 113 -12.48 2.83 -14.53
C ALA A 113 -11.31 3.27 -15.42
N ALA A 114 -11.04 2.49 -16.48
CA ALA A 114 -9.94 2.70 -17.42
C ALA A 114 -8.52 2.79 -16.81
N ASN A 115 -8.32 2.33 -15.58
CA ASN A 115 -7.01 2.29 -14.93
C ASN A 115 -6.62 0.85 -14.56
N PRO A 116 -5.32 0.55 -14.42
CA PRO A 116 -4.87 -0.74 -13.91
C PRO A 116 -5.46 -0.99 -12.50
N ASN A 117 -5.94 -2.20 -12.27
CA ASN A 117 -6.29 -2.68 -10.93
C ASN A 117 -5.04 -2.62 -10.04
N LYS A 118 -5.24 -2.36 -8.76
CA LYS A 118 -4.14 -2.23 -7.80
C LYS A 118 -4.50 -2.87 -6.47
N GLU A 119 -3.48 -3.38 -5.80
CA GLU A 119 -3.53 -3.82 -4.42
C GLU A 119 -2.43 -3.04 -3.67
N ALA A 120 -2.69 -2.70 -2.40
CA ALA A 120 -1.72 -2.09 -1.50
C ALA A 120 -1.31 -3.11 -0.44
N ASP A 121 -0.20 -2.86 0.24
CA ASP A 121 0.31 -3.77 1.27
C ASP A 121 -0.54 -3.78 2.53
N ALA A 122 -1.19 -2.66 2.86
CA ALA A 122 -2.30 -2.63 3.82
C ALA A 122 -3.30 -1.51 3.49
N THR A 123 -4.57 -1.77 3.73
CA THR A 123 -5.65 -0.80 3.51
C THR A 123 -6.67 -0.82 4.64
N PHE A 124 -7.17 0.37 4.98
CA PHE A 124 -8.11 0.57 6.06
C PHE A 124 -9.25 1.49 5.63
N GLY A 125 -10.41 1.33 6.26
CA GLY A 125 -11.58 2.14 6.02
C GLY A 125 -12.66 1.91 7.08
N PRO A 126 -13.85 2.47 6.87
CA PRO A 126 -14.96 2.24 7.77
C PRO A 126 -15.59 0.85 7.59
N MET A 127 -16.21 0.36 8.65
CA MET A 127 -17.04 -0.84 8.65
C MET A 127 -18.44 -0.50 8.10
N GLY A 128 -19.15 -1.48 7.55
CA GLY A 128 -20.56 -1.28 7.15
C GLY A 128 -21.48 -0.91 8.31
N SER A 129 -21.08 -1.29 9.52
CA SER A 129 -21.75 -1.00 10.78
C SER A 129 -21.28 0.28 11.47
N THR A 130 -20.26 0.99 10.94
CA THR A 130 -19.71 2.18 11.59
C THR A 130 -20.80 3.25 11.74
N PRO A 131 -21.14 3.67 12.97
CA PRO A 131 -22.17 4.68 13.20
C PRO A 131 -21.71 6.05 12.67
N ASN A 132 -22.67 6.87 12.21
CA ASN A 132 -22.45 8.23 11.73
C ASN A 132 -21.52 8.39 10.52
N GLN A 133 -21.13 7.29 9.86
CA GLN A 133 -20.33 7.38 8.64
C GLN A 133 -21.14 8.05 7.51
N THR A 134 -20.45 8.76 6.64
CA THR A 134 -21.02 9.23 5.37
C THR A 134 -21.25 8.04 4.42
N PRO A 135 -22.05 8.21 3.35
CA PRO A 135 -22.16 7.19 2.32
C PRO A 135 -20.84 6.96 1.60
N ALA A 136 -20.57 5.71 1.20
CA ALA A 136 -19.41 5.38 0.38
C ALA A 136 -19.40 6.20 -0.91
N PRO A 137 -18.26 6.77 -1.31
CA PRO A 137 -18.17 7.60 -2.51
C PRO A 137 -18.42 6.74 -3.75
N ALA A 138 -19.32 7.17 -4.64
CA ALA A 138 -19.59 6.45 -5.87
C ALA A 138 -18.31 6.30 -6.74
N PRO A 139 -18.12 5.18 -7.45
CA PRO A 139 -19.00 4.01 -7.55
C PRO A 139 -18.71 2.93 -6.48
N ARG A 140 -18.12 3.28 -5.34
CA ARG A 140 -17.60 2.32 -4.36
C ARG A 140 -18.73 1.86 -3.45
N THR A 141 -18.57 0.65 -2.95
CA THR A 141 -19.38 0.12 -1.86
C THR A 141 -18.57 0.17 -0.56
N ILE A 142 -19.21 -0.12 0.57
CA ILE A 142 -18.51 -0.31 1.85
C ILE A 142 -17.38 -1.35 1.74
N ALA A 143 -17.57 -2.39 0.93
CA ALA A 143 -16.58 -3.45 0.78
C ALA A 143 -15.25 -2.89 0.24
N ASP A 144 -15.34 -1.96 -0.71
CA ASP A 144 -14.20 -1.41 -1.45
C ASP A 144 -13.77 -0.03 -0.93
N TRP A 145 -14.36 0.46 0.16
CA TRP A 145 -14.06 1.81 0.65
C TRP A 145 -12.76 1.83 1.45
N VAL A 146 -11.73 2.43 0.86
CA VAL A 146 -10.43 2.68 1.47
C VAL A 146 -10.29 4.18 1.80
N THR A 147 -9.93 4.48 3.05
CA THR A 147 -9.58 5.84 3.52
C THR A 147 -8.10 5.97 3.89
N LEU A 148 -7.41 4.86 4.15
CA LEU A 148 -5.95 4.82 4.32
C LEU A 148 -5.36 3.68 3.49
N ALA A 149 -4.37 4.00 2.64
CA ALA A 149 -3.52 3.04 1.96
C ALA A 149 -2.09 3.13 2.49
N VAL A 150 -1.46 1.98 2.69
CA VAL A 150 -0.07 1.85 3.12
C VAL A 150 0.67 1.04 2.07
N GLU A 151 1.77 1.59 1.58
CA GLU A 151 2.68 0.93 0.65
C GLU A 151 4.05 0.77 1.32
N VAL A 152 4.60 -0.42 1.22
CA VAL A 152 5.86 -0.84 1.78
C VAL A 152 6.78 -1.17 0.63
N GLY A 153 7.95 -0.54 0.56
CA GLY A 153 9.00 -0.89 -0.39
C GLY A 153 10.20 -1.47 0.33
N ARG A 154 10.79 -2.50 -0.25
CA ARG A 154 12.04 -3.09 0.23
C ARG A 154 13.13 -2.98 -0.82
N SER A 155 12.87 -3.48 -2.03
CA SER A 155 13.81 -3.38 -3.16
C SER A 155 13.35 -2.35 -4.20
N GLN A 156 12.02 -2.13 -4.30
CA GLN A 156 11.47 -1.14 -5.24
C GLN A 156 11.95 0.28 -4.94
N SER A 157 12.17 1.06 -6.00
CA SER A 157 12.56 2.46 -5.89
C SER A 157 11.55 3.32 -5.12
N TRP A 158 12.01 4.43 -4.55
CA TRP A 158 11.13 5.44 -3.97
C TRP A 158 10.20 6.07 -5.01
N ALA A 159 10.65 6.19 -6.27
CA ALA A 159 9.82 6.69 -7.35
C ALA A 159 8.61 5.77 -7.60
N SER A 160 8.81 4.45 -7.62
CA SER A 160 7.72 3.48 -7.74
C SER A 160 6.70 3.56 -6.59
N LEU A 161 7.17 3.80 -5.35
CA LEU A 161 6.28 4.06 -4.22
C LEU A 161 5.48 5.37 -4.38
N VAL A 162 6.08 6.42 -4.94
CA VAL A 162 5.37 7.68 -5.22
C VAL A 162 4.32 7.49 -6.31
N GLU A 163 4.61 6.75 -7.38
CA GLU A 163 3.62 6.40 -8.41
C GLU A 163 2.46 5.58 -7.83
N ALA A 164 2.73 4.69 -6.87
CA ALA A 164 1.68 3.99 -6.13
C ALA A 164 0.81 4.98 -5.32
N ALA A 165 1.41 5.97 -4.66
CA ALA A 165 0.68 7.04 -3.98
C ALA A 165 -0.16 7.90 -4.95
N GLU A 166 0.35 8.20 -6.15
CA GLU A 166 -0.41 8.93 -7.17
C GLU A 166 -1.64 8.12 -7.62
N TRP A 167 -1.51 6.80 -7.77
CA TRP A 167 -2.65 5.93 -8.08
C TRP A 167 -3.72 6.00 -6.98
N TRP A 168 -3.30 5.85 -5.71
CA TRP A 168 -4.21 5.92 -4.55
C TRP A 168 -4.81 7.29 -4.35
N CYS A 169 -4.08 8.36 -4.64
CA CYS A 169 -4.57 9.73 -4.54
C CYS A 169 -5.79 9.99 -5.44
N ASN A 170 -5.91 9.22 -6.52
CA ASN A 170 -7.07 9.24 -7.41
C ASN A 170 -8.17 8.23 -7.03
N TYR A 171 -8.01 7.51 -5.92
CA TYR A 171 -9.00 6.56 -5.43
C TYR A 171 -10.05 7.27 -4.55
N GLY A 172 -11.29 7.38 -5.06
CA GLY A 172 -12.39 8.02 -4.34
C GLY A 172 -12.57 7.46 -2.94
N GLY A 173 -12.48 8.33 -1.92
CA GLY A 173 -12.58 7.97 -0.51
C GLY A 173 -11.27 8.05 0.26
N ILE A 174 -10.12 8.01 -0.42
CA ILE A 174 -8.82 8.09 0.23
C ILE A 174 -8.68 9.39 1.04
N GLN A 175 -8.10 9.29 2.23
CA GLN A 175 -7.81 10.41 3.14
C GLN A 175 -6.32 10.49 3.44
N TYR A 176 -5.67 9.33 3.56
CA TYR A 176 -4.25 9.25 3.87
C TYR A 176 -3.57 8.20 3.00
N ILE A 177 -2.31 8.47 2.68
CA ILE A 177 -1.42 7.49 2.04
C ILE A 177 -0.11 7.51 2.82
N LEU A 178 0.36 6.34 3.24
CA LEU A 178 1.63 6.19 3.94
C LEU A 178 2.58 5.34 3.10
N LEU A 179 3.72 5.91 2.74
CA LEU A 179 4.83 5.18 2.14
C LEU A 179 5.84 4.83 3.22
N LEU A 180 6.27 3.56 3.26
CA LEU A 180 7.34 3.06 4.11
C LEU A 180 8.37 2.36 3.22
N LYS A 181 9.64 2.75 3.29
CA LYS A 181 10.72 2.09 2.55
C LYS A 181 11.79 1.59 3.49
N ILE A 182 12.06 0.30 3.48
CA ILE A 182 13.04 -0.35 4.35
C ILE A 182 14.34 -0.59 3.58
N SER A 183 15.46 -0.16 4.16
CA SER A 183 16.80 -0.36 3.56
C SER A 183 17.20 -1.84 3.47
N PRO A 184 18.19 -2.21 2.65
CA PRO A 184 18.68 -3.56 2.47
C PRO A 184 19.01 -4.30 3.75
N GLN A 185 19.74 -3.61 4.62
CA GLN A 185 20.24 -4.18 5.86
C GLN A 185 19.20 -4.11 7.01
N GLY A 186 17.98 -3.64 6.73
CA GLY A 186 16.93 -3.44 7.74
C GLY A 186 17.34 -2.45 8.84
N VAL A 187 18.18 -1.47 8.49
CA VAL A 187 18.75 -0.49 9.43
C VAL A 187 18.18 0.92 9.26
N GLN A 188 17.41 1.18 8.20
CA GLN A 188 16.70 2.43 7.95
C GLN A 188 15.28 2.16 7.45
N MET A 189 14.36 3.04 7.82
CA MET A 189 13.00 3.13 7.29
C MET A 189 12.75 4.57 6.86
N ARG A 190 12.75 4.84 5.55
CA ARG A 190 12.29 6.11 4.99
C ARG A 190 10.76 6.11 4.97
N TYR A 191 10.14 7.25 5.24
CA TYR A 191 8.68 7.37 5.21
C TYR A 191 8.20 8.69 4.65
N ALA A 192 6.96 8.68 4.14
CA ALA A 192 6.19 9.86 3.78
C ALA A 192 4.70 9.61 4.01
N LEU A 193 4.07 10.49 4.79
CA LEU A 193 2.62 10.53 5.01
C LEU A 193 2.04 11.67 4.16
N TYR A 194 1.06 11.32 3.35
CA TYR A 194 0.28 12.26 2.54
C TYR A 194 -1.11 12.40 3.15
N ASP A 195 -1.52 13.65 3.36
CA ASP A 195 -2.88 14.01 3.75
C ASP A 195 -3.65 14.50 2.51
N ILE A 196 -4.64 13.72 2.08
CA ILE A 196 -5.36 13.98 0.83
C ILE A 196 -6.57 14.88 1.11
N ALA A 197 -6.42 16.15 0.78
CA ALA A 197 -7.50 17.14 0.85
C ALA A 197 -8.31 17.23 -0.45
N VAL A 198 -7.68 16.95 -1.60
CA VAL A 198 -8.31 17.03 -2.93
C VAL A 198 -8.01 15.76 -3.71
N LEU A 199 -9.06 15.10 -4.20
CA LEU A 199 -8.93 13.87 -4.99
C LEU A 199 -8.11 14.12 -6.26
N GLY A 200 -7.12 13.26 -6.50
CA GLY A 200 -6.28 13.28 -7.69
C GLY A 200 -5.13 14.29 -7.68
N ILE A 201 -4.96 15.06 -6.60
CA ILE A 201 -3.82 15.97 -6.41
C ILE A 201 -2.98 15.44 -5.25
N LEU A 202 -1.85 14.81 -5.56
CA LEU A 202 -0.92 14.35 -4.54
C LEU A 202 -0.17 15.57 -3.98
N PRO A 203 -0.35 15.94 -2.70
CA PRO A 203 0.33 17.09 -2.13
C PRO A 203 1.77 16.75 -1.75
N ALA A 204 2.51 17.74 -1.26
CA ALA A 204 3.73 17.44 -0.50
C ALA A 204 3.36 16.62 0.77
N PRO A 205 4.22 15.68 1.20
CA PRO A 205 3.98 14.94 2.43
C PRO A 205 3.82 15.87 3.63
N THR A 206 2.81 15.63 4.47
CA THR A 206 2.62 16.36 5.73
C THR A 206 3.64 15.93 6.79
N ALA A 207 4.16 14.72 6.68
CA ALA A 207 5.31 14.24 7.44
C ALA A 207 6.18 13.36 6.56
N SER A 208 7.50 13.51 6.65
CA SER A 208 8.45 12.61 5.98
C SER A 208 9.78 12.59 6.74
N GLY A 209 10.58 11.55 6.53
CA GLY A 209 11.87 11.43 7.18
C GLY A 209 12.47 10.04 7.07
N THR A 210 13.48 9.78 7.89
CA THR A 210 14.13 8.48 7.99
C THR A 210 14.27 8.07 9.45
N VAL A 211 13.74 6.90 9.77
CA VAL A 211 13.94 6.23 11.06
C VAL A 211 15.17 5.35 10.95
N TYR A 212 16.12 5.51 11.87
CA TYR A 212 17.32 4.67 11.92
C TYR A 212 17.18 3.64 13.04
N ARG A 213 17.51 2.38 12.72
CA ARG A 213 17.72 1.31 13.70
C ARG A 213 18.85 1.73 14.62
N ARG A 214 18.61 1.79 15.92
CA ARG A 214 19.65 2.10 16.90
C ARG A 214 19.55 1.28 18.17
N THR A 215 20.69 1.22 18.84
CA THR A 215 20.97 0.56 20.11
C THR A 215 20.73 1.47 21.34
N ARG A 216 20.15 2.67 21.19
CA ARG A 216 19.87 3.63 22.28
C ARG A 216 18.57 4.43 22.07
N ASP A 217 18.05 4.99 23.16
CA ASP A 217 16.80 5.75 23.24
C ASP A 217 16.85 7.04 22.39
N GLN A 218 16.02 7.06 21.34
CA GLN A 218 15.71 8.25 20.55
C GLN A 218 14.22 8.53 20.67
N PRO A 219 13.76 9.78 20.47
CA PRO A 219 12.34 10.09 20.46
C PRO A 219 11.61 9.25 19.39
N GLY A 220 10.34 8.96 19.67
CA GLY A 220 9.44 8.30 18.73
C GLY A 220 9.32 9.11 17.43
N VAL A 221 9.08 8.40 16.33
CA VAL A 221 8.79 9.02 15.02
C VAL A 221 7.33 8.76 14.73
N ASN A 222 6.50 9.74 15.05
CA ASN A 222 5.05 9.59 15.05
C ASN A 222 4.47 9.98 13.68
N VAL A 223 3.61 9.11 13.15
CA VAL A 223 2.62 9.46 12.13
C VAL A 223 1.23 9.45 12.76
N THR A 224 0.38 10.37 12.34
CA THR A 224 -0.86 10.71 13.03
C THR A 224 -2.03 10.68 12.07
N PHE A 225 -3.14 10.06 12.48
CA PHE A 225 -4.36 9.94 11.70
C PHE A 225 -5.56 10.45 12.50
N ASP A 226 -6.37 11.31 11.88
CA ASP A 226 -7.69 11.65 12.40
C ASP A 226 -8.66 10.47 12.18
N MET A 227 -9.13 9.86 13.26
CA MET A 227 -9.99 8.69 13.17
C MET A 227 -11.39 8.99 12.64
N ARG A 228 -11.85 10.25 12.70
CA ARG A 228 -13.08 10.64 12.00
C ARG A 228 -12.92 10.52 10.50
N ARG A 229 -11.76 10.92 9.96
CA ARG A 229 -11.47 10.79 8.53
C ARG A 229 -11.25 9.34 8.12
N ILE A 230 -10.55 8.55 8.94
CA ILE A 230 -10.40 7.10 8.69
C ILE A 230 -11.77 6.41 8.61
N LEU A 231 -12.66 6.72 9.53
CA LEU A 231 -14.00 6.13 9.62
C LEU A 231 -15.06 6.86 8.78
N SER A 232 -14.65 7.87 8.01
CA SER A 232 -15.54 8.75 7.24
C SER A 232 -16.73 9.32 8.04
N ILE A 233 -16.49 9.72 9.28
CA ILE A 233 -17.44 10.36 10.18
C ILE A 233 -17.27 11.89 10.09
N PRO A 234 -18.35 12.68 9.95
CA PRO A 234 -18.25 14.14 9.97
C PRO A 234 -17.64 14.69 11.27
N ALA A 235 -16.97 15.83 11.19
CA ALA A 235 -16.19 16.41 12.30
C ALA A 235 -17.03 16.69 13.57
N ASP A 236 -18.30 17.03 13.39
CA ASP A 236 -19.28 17.34 14.45
C ASP A 236 -19.95 16.10 15.05
N GLN A 237 -19.77 14.93 14.44
CA GLN A 237 -20.38 13.69 14.90
C GLN A 237 -19.50 12.96 15.91
N ALA A 238 -20.15 12.16 16.75
CA ALA A 238 -19.48 11.33 17.75
C ALA A 238 -18.78 10.14 17.08
N LEU A 239 -17.57 9.85 17.55
CA LEU A 239 -16.86 8.61 17.23
C LEU A 239 -17.51 7.41 17.94
N PRO A 240 -17.33 6.18 17.42
CA PRO A 240 -17.75 4.97 18.11
C PRO A 240 -17.08 4.83 19.48
N THR A 241 -17.74 4.13 20.40
CA THR A 241 -17.21 3.90 21.75
C THR A 241 -15.83 3.23 21.69
N GLY A 242 -14.87 3.78 22.45
CA GLY A 242 -13.51 3.26 22.54
C GLY A 242 -12.57 3.67 21.40
N VAL A 243 -13.07 4.29 20.33
CA VAL A 243 -12.22 4.84 19.27
C VAL A 243 -11.58 6.15 19.75
N ASN A 244 -10.26 6.23 19.67
CA ASN A 244 -9.50 7.44 19.93
C ASN A 244 -9.77 8.48 18.85
N ALA A 245 -9.82 9.77 19.21
CA ALA A 245 -9.95 10.84 18.22
C ALA A 245 -8.79 10.88 17.22
N THR A 246 -7.62 10.42 17.66
CA THR A 246 -6.40 10.43 16.89
C THR A 246 -5.64 9.14 17.13
N ALA A 247 -5.28 8.44 16.05
CA ALA A 247 -4.35 7.31 16.10
C ALA A 247 -2.93 7.81 15.85
N VAL A 248 -2.05 7.63 16.83
CA VAL A 248 -0.62 7.98 16.73
C VAL A 248 0.21 6.70 16.69
N VAL A 249 0.91 6.49 15.58
CA VAL A 249 1.79 5.32 15.38
C VAL A 249 3.24 5.76 15.42
N ASP A 250 4.00 5.21 16.38
CA ASP A 250 5.46 5.38 16.43
C ASP A 250 6.14 4.39 15.47
N LEU A 251 6.64 4.90 14.35
CA LEU A 251 7.35 4.12 13.32
C LEU A 251 8.65 3.50 13.85
N ARG A 252 9.26 4.06 14.91
CA ARG A 252 10.41 3.44 15.57
C ARG A 252 10.03 2.13 16.23
N THR A 253 8.87 2.08 16.87
CA THR A 253 8.32 0.85 17.43
C THR A 253 8.02 -0.17 16.35
N VAL A 254 7.46 0.24 15.20
CA VAL A 254 7.23 -0.65 14.04
C VAL A 254 8.56 -1.25 13.58
N MET A 255 9.55 -0.41 13.29
CA MET A 255 10.87 -0.83 12.82
C MET A 255 11.55 -1.82 13.79
N ASN A 256 11.50 -1.54 15.10
CA ASN A 256 12.07 -2.42 16.12
C ASN A 256 11.40 -3.80 16.15
N LEU A 257 10.10 -3.88 15.89
CA LEU A 257 9.37 -5.14 15.85
C LEU A 257 9.64 -5.95 14.59
N VAL A 258 9.81 -5.29 13.44
CA VAL A 258 10.24 -5.93 12.19
C VAL A 258 11.59 -6.60 12.40
N ILE A 259 12.56 -5.88 12.96
CA ILE A 259 13.90 -6.43 13.23
C ILE A 259 13.85 -7.64 14.18
N ARG A 260 12.98 -7.61 15.20
CA ARG A 260 12.82 -8.73 16.13
C ARG A 260 12.21 -9.97 15.49
N SER A 261 11.41 -9.83 14.43
CA SER A 261 10.85 -11.00 13.75
C SER A 261 11.86 -11.70 12.84
N LEU A 262 12.93 -11.02 12.44
CA LEU A 262 13.98 -11.55 11.55
C LEU A 262 15.12 -12.28 12.30
N ARG A 263 14.99 -12.48 13.62
CA ARG A 263 15.97 -13.14 14.49
C ARG A 263 15.34 -14.36 15.12
#